data_AF-A0A699UUE9-F1
#
_entry.id   AF-A0A699UUE9-F1
#
_cell.length_a   1.000
_cell.length_b   1.000
_cell.length_c   1.000
_cell.angle_alpha   90.00
_cell.angle_beta   90.00
_cell.angle_gamma   90.00
#
_symmetry.space_group_name_H-M   'P 1'
#
loop_
_entity.id
_entity.type
_entity.pdbx_description
1 polymer ?
#
loop_
_entity_poly.entity_id
_entity_poly.type
_entity_poly.pdbx_seq_one_letter_code
_entity_poly.pdbx_strand_id
1 'polypeptide(L)' 'MRIESNLMLQIKEAQKDDDKLWAIMQNVEDGKHTEFSIDDDGVVWFEDRLCVPSDQALREK' A
#
# COMPACT_ATOMS: atom_id res chain seq x y z
N MET A 1 7.04 -4.28 -21.13
CA MET A 1 7.04 -5.38 -20.13
C MET A 1 7.44 -4.77 -18.80
N ARG A 2 6.49 -4.59 -17.86
CA ARG A 2 6.83 -4.18 -16.49
C ARG A 2 7.22 -5.44 -15.75
N ILE A 3 8.46 -5.52 -15.27
CA ILE A 3 8.90 -6.61 -14.41
C ILE A 3 8.51 -6.19 -13.00
N GLU A 4 7.52 -6.85 -12.41
CA GLU A 4 7.24 -6.69 -10.99
C GLU A 4 8.31 -7.45 -10.19
N SER A 5 8.94 -6.75 -9.24
CA SER A 5 9.86 -7.38 -8.30
C SER A 5 9.08 -8.28 -7.35
N ASN A 6 9.69 -9.39 -6.92
CA ASN A 6 9.15 -10.23 -5.86
C ASN A 6 8.82 -9.41 -4.60
N LEU A 7 9.64 -8.40 -4.27
CA LEU A 7 9.41 -7.51 -3.14
C LEU A 7 8.12 -6.68 -3.30
N MET A 8 7.82 -6.21 -4.51
CA MET A 8 6.60 -5.44 -4.77
C MET A 8 5.37 -6.30 -4.54
N LEU A 9 5.37 -7.54 -5.02
CA LEU A 9 4.29 -8.50 -4.77
C LEU A 9 4.11 -8.77 -3.26
N GLN A 10 5.20 -8.94 -2.52
CA GLN A 10 5.14 -9.15 -1.08
C GLN A 10 4.55 -7.95 -0.34
N ILE A 11 4.92 -6.73 -0.74
CA ILE A 11 4.34 -5.51 -0.18
C ILE A 11 2.84 -5.44 -0.50
N LYS A 12 2.43 -5.65 -1.76
CA LYS A 12 1.01 -5.64 -2.17
C LYS A 12 0.16 -6.61 -1.35
N GLU A 13 0.64 -7.84 -1.15
CA GLU A 13 -0.09 -8.81 -0.33
C GLU A 13 -0.14 -8.40 1.15
N ALA A 14 0.98 -7.96 1.73
CA ALA A 14 1.02 -7.55 3.13
C ALA A 14 0.18 -6.31 3.42
N GLN A 15 -0.08 -5.44 2.43
CA GLN A 15 -0.97 -4.29 2.62
C GLN A 15 -2.42 -4.70 2.91
N LYS A 16 -2.88 -5.84 2.37
CA LYS A 16 -4.26 -6.32 2.57
C LYS A 16 -4.56 -6.68 4.03
N ASP A 17 -3.52 -7.04 4.78
CA ASP A 17 -3.61 -7.46 6.17
C ASP A 17 -3.17 -6.34 7.16
N ASP A 18 -2.86 -5.12 6.69
CA ASP A 18 -2.45 -4.00 7.55
C ASP A 18 -3.65 -3.11 7.93
N ASP A 19 -4.08 -3.19 9.20
CA ASP A 19 -5.21 -2.43 9.75
C ASP A 19 -5.07 -0.91 9.60
N LYS A 20 -3.84 -0.37 9.60
CA LYS A 20 -3.62 1.08 9.43
C LYS A 20 -3.82 1.49 7.99
N LEU A 21 -3.35 0.69 7.04
CA LEU A 21 -3.59 0.93 5.62
C LEU A 21 -5.08 0.76 5.29
N TRP A 22 -5.78 -0.19 5.91
CA TRP A 22 -7.23 -0.29 5.80
C TRP A 22 -7.95 0.98 6.23
N ALA A 23 -7.55 1.58 7.36
CA ALA A 23 -8.10 2.86 7.81
C ALA A 23 -7.80 4.02 6.83
N ILE A 24 -6.62 4.02 6.19
CA ILE A 24 -6.28 4.98 5.14
C ILE A 24 -7.16 4.78 3.91
N MET A 25 -7.45 3.54 3.49
CA MET A 25 -8.33 3.27 2.35
C MET A 25 -9.73 3.86 2.57
N GLN A 26 -10.31 3.64 3.75
CA GLN A 26 -11.61 4.20 4.12
C GLN A 26 -11.61 5.74 4.10
N ASN A 27 -10.51 6.34 4.56
CA ASN A 27 -10.32 7.78 4.54
C ASN A 27 -10.17 8.36 3.11
N VAL A 28 -9.58 7.61 2.17
CA VAL A 28 -9.49 7.98 0.76
C VAL A 28 -10.86 7.89 0.10
N GLU A 29 -11.64 6.83 0.38
CA GLU A 29 -13.02 6.68 -0.09
C GLU A 29 -13.93 7.83 0.39
N ASP A 30 -13.71 8.30 1.62
CA ASP A 30 -14.40 9.46 2.21
C ASP A 30 -13.90 10.83 1.68
N GLY A 31 -12.87 10.85 0.83
CA GLY A 31 -12.26 12.08 0.29
C GLY A 31 -11.49 12.93 1.30
N LYS A 32 -11.08 12.36 2.44
CA LYS A 32 -10.42 13.09 3.54
C LYS A 32 -8.90 13.18 3.40
N HIS A 33 -8.28 12.25 2.68
CA HIS A 33 -6.83 12.11 2.56
C HIS A 33 -6.40 12.17 1.09
N THR A 34 -6.22 13.37 0.57
CA THR A 34 -5.92 13.60 -0.85
C THR A 34 -4.49 13.26 -1.25
N GLU A 35 -3.58 13.16 -0.27
CA GLU A 35 -2.19 12.73 -0.50
C GLU A 35 -2.05 11.22 -0.71
N PHE A 36 -3.09 10.44 -0.39
CA PHE A 36 -3.12 9.00 -0.64
C PHE A 36 -3.96 8.69 -1.86
N SER A 37 -3.54 7.67 -2.61
CA SER A 37 -4.33 7.09 -3.70
C SER A 37 -4.36 5.58 -3.61
N ILE A 38 -5.43 4.99 -4.14
CA ILE A 38 -5.60 3.54 -4.25
C ILE A 38 -5.57 3.23 -5.75
N ASP A 39 -4.72 2.29 -6.16
CA ASP A 39 -4.67 1.84 -7.56
C ASP A 39 -5.69 0.75 -7.87
N ASP A 40 -5.71 0.29 -9.13
CA ASP A 40 -6.64 -0.74 -9.61
C ASP A 40 -6.48 -2.09 -8.90
N ASP A 41 -5.33 -2.35 -8.26
CA ASP A 41 -5.05 -3.56 -7.48
C ASP A 41 -5.44 -3.40 -5.99
N GLY A 42 -6.00 -2.24 -5.61
CA GLY A 42 -6.34 -1.93 -4.21
C GLY A 42 -5.11 -1.58 -3.36
N VAL A 43 -4.01 -1.18 -3.98
CA VAL A 43 -2.75 -0.86 -3.29
C VAL A 43 -2.74 0.60 -2.90
N VAL A 44 -2.35 0.88 -1.65
CA VAL A 44 -2.23 2.23 -1.12
C VAL A 44 -0.88 2.83 -1.50
N TRP A 45 -0.94 4.02 -2.06
CA TRP A 45 0.19 4.88 -2.41
C TRP A 45 0.11 6.19 -1.65
N PHE A 46 1.24 6.70 -1.18
CA PHE A 46 1.39 8.08 -0.72
C PHE A 46 2.04 8.87 -1.85
N GLU A 47 1.29 9.74 -2.51
CA GLU A 47 1.72 10.44 -3.72
C GLU A 47 2.22 9.43 -4.78
N ASP A 48 3.52 9.36 -5.02
CA ASP A 48 4.18 8.44 -5.96
C ASP A 48 4.92 7.26 -5.26
N ARG A 49 4.75 7.11 -3.95
CA ARG A 49 5.47 6.14 -3.11
C ARG A 49 4.56 5.01 -2.66
N LEU A 50 5.02 3.77 -2.85
CA LEU A 50 4.34 2.58 -2.37
C LEU A 50 4.39 2.52 -0.84
N CYS A 51 3.22 2.43 -0.20
CA CYS A 51 3.16 2.27 1.26
C CYS A 51 3.68 0.90 1.67
N VAL A 52 4.63 0.84 2.60
CA VAL A 52 5.14 -0.43 3.13
C VAL A 52 4.51 -0.66 4.50
N PRO A 53 3.77 -1.77 4.71
CA PRO A 53 3.24 -2.17 6.02
C PRO A 53 4.33 -2.20 7.08
N SER A 54 3.95 -2.06 8.35
CA SER A 54 4.93 -2.12 9.46
C SER A 54 5.49 -3.53 9.73
N ASP A 55 5.28 -4.48 8.82
CA ASP A 55 5.84 -5.84 8.89
C ASP A 55 7.37 -5.81 8.91
N GLN A 56 7.93 -6.31 10.00
CA GLN A 56 9.38 -6.36 10.23
C GLN A 56 10.10 -7.19 9.15
N ALA A 57 9.46 -8.23 8.60
CA ALA A 57 10.03 -9.08 7.56
C ALA A 57 10.20 -8.36 6.21
N LEU A 58 9.40 -7.31 5.95
CA LEU A 58 9.53 -6.48 4.75
C LEU A 58 10.53 -5.35 4.93
N ARG A 59 10.69 -4.84 6.16
CA ARG A 59 11.56 -3.69 6.46
C ARG A 59 13.03 -4.06 6.63
N GLU A 60 13.35 -5.33 6.87
CA GLU A 60 14.71 -5.83 7.10
C GLU A 60 15.37 -6.49 5.86
N LYS A 61 14.72 -6.47 4.70
CA LYS A 61 15.28 -6.94 3.42
C LYS A 61 16.09 -5.86 2.70
#